data_AF-A0AAD6HNS0-F1
#
_entry.id   AF-A0AAD6HNS0-F1
#
_cell.length_a   1.000
_cell.length_b   1.000
_cell.length_c   1.000
_cell.angle_alpha   90.00
_cell.angle_beta   90.00
_cell.angle_gamma   90.00
#
_symmetry.space_group_name_H-M   'P 1'
#
loop_
_entity.id
_entity.type
_entity.pdbx_description
1 polymer ?
#
loop_
_entity_poly.entity_id
_entity_poly.type
_entity_poly.pdbx_seq_one_letter_code
_entity_poly.pdbx_strand_id
1 'polypeptide(L)'
;MDHPSCPFCPFTDSDASFVEQHIEFCHPENGAGVESDSLPHLTNSTPSPLPTSDSTDQYVDCPHGCGEIVTAAELSTHLDLHIAEGIALDENESTHSPMEAGPLSSDYDPSSDQEDAFDLPVAQKGGKRDSGRGFARPNTSKPGRARSPPRTVGPDGAKRLGKSELGPHAHEKKMPSWLKKMLEKGGRTTKQTQITADGKLARHTKVENETDNLIPVIAKLCEQDSSVQRAFLCSPKVRHVCKMPREGGFCGYRNIQMLVSYIRKAQAPGHEHFPNGLPTILDLQDKIETAWDMGYNSTGRTETGGIRGTRKFIGTPEAQALFMSLDIPCDASSLSESSALRAYDALYMEVATYFRSNIALEDEKRVFVTDLPPIYFQHQGHSMTIIGFEIRDDGRANLLVFDPMFKTSPAMQRLIGTSARSNNPGRLLKAYRRGATYLQKYKIFELLKLSPAPSTAPSNAPSTTT
;
A
#
# COMPACT_ATOMS: atom_id res chain seq x y z
N MET A 1 9.57 29.53 6.57
CA MET A 1 8.31 29.33 7.29
C MET A 1 8.46 28.04 8.07
N ASP A 2 8.29 28.08 9.38
CA ASP A 2 8.39 26.88 10.21
C ASP A 2 7.18 25.97 9.91
N HIS A 3 7.47 24.73 9.52
CA HIS A 3 6.43 23.73 9.33
C HIS A 3 5.96 23.23 10.70
N PRO A 4 4.64 23.05 10.92
CA PRO A 4 4.13 22.37 12.09
C PRO A 4 4.86 21.03 12.33
N SER A 5 5.28 20.79 13.56
CA SER A 5 6.06 19.61 13.96
C SER A 5 5.46 18.94 15.20
N CYS A 6 5.47 17.61 15.22
CA CYS A 6 5.12 16.84 16.40
C CYS A 6 6.16 17.08 17.51
N PRO A 7 5.76 17.36 18.77
CA PRO A 7 6.70 17.56 19.87
C PRO A 7 7.29 16.24 20.41
N PHE A 8 6.72 15.09 20.05
CA PHE A 8 7.07 13.78 20.61
C PHE A 8 7.95 12.93 19.67
N CYS A 9 8.01 13.25 18.38
CA CYS A 9 8.85 12.54 17.42
C CYS A 9 9.23 13.44 16.22
N PRO A 10 10.15 13.01 15.33
CA PRO A 10 10.60 13.82 14.18
C PRO A 10 9.55 14.06 13.08
N PHE A 11 8.27 13.77 13.33
CA PHE A 11 7.20 13.96 12.34
C PHE A 11 6.91 15.45 12.15
N THR A 12 6.81 15.88 10.89
CA THR A 12 6.47 17.27 10.51
C THR A 12 5.54 17.25 9.31
N ASP A 13 4.56 18.13 9.28
CA ASP A 13 3.69 18.30 8.11
C ASP A 13 3.35 19.76 7.85
N SER A 14 3.10 20.10 6.58
CA SER A 14 2.60 21.44 6.21
C SER A 14 1.19 21.71 6.73
N ASP A 15 0.39 20.67 6.94
CA ASP A 15 -0.97 20.77 7.49
C ASP A 15 -0.94 20.55 9.01
N ALA A 16 -1.18 21.63 9.76
CA ALA A 16 -1.20 21.60 11.22
C ALA A 16 -2.26 20.62 11.77
N SER A 17 -3.41 20.46 11.09
CA SER A 17 -4.45 19.51 11.50
C SER A 17 -3.97 18.07 11.41
N PHE A 18 -3.09 17.77 10.45
CA PHE A 18 -2.49 16.45 10.34
C PHE A 18 -1.48 16.21 11.46
N VAL A 19 -0.72 17.24 11.86
CA VAL A 19 0.20 17.14 13.00
C VAL A 19 -0.56 16.92 14.30
N GLU A 20 -1.67 17.63 14.52
CA GLU A 20 -2.54 17.42 15.69
C GLU A 20 -3.11 16.00 15.74
N GLN A 21 -3.65 15.49 14.62
CA GLN A 21 -4.15 14.12 14.56
C GLN A 21 -3.03 13.09 14.70
N HIS A 22 -1.85 13.34 14.11
CA HIS A 22 -0.67 12.52 14.35
C HIS A 22 -0.35 12.43 15.86
N ILE A 23 -0.38 13.56 16.57
CA ILE A 23 -0.16 13.59 18.03
C ILE A 23 -1.23 12.76 18.74
N GLU A 24 -2.51 13.00 18.45
CA GLU A 24 -3.61 12.29 19.10
C GLU A 24 -3.54 10.76 18.90
N PHE A 25 -3.22 10.32 17.69
CA PHE A 25 -3.23 8.89 17.34
C PHE A 25 -1.92 8.18 17.62
N CYS A 26 -0.77 8.84 17.43
CA CYS A 26 0.56 8.23 17.63
C CYS A 26 1.10 8.45 19.05
N HIS A 27 0.57 9.45 19.78
CA HIS A 27 1.01 9.86 21.12
C HIS A 27 -0.19 10.16 22.04
N PRO A 28 -1.10 9.19 22.29
CA PRO A 28 -2.28 9.43 23.11
C PRO A 28 -1.88 9.86 24.53
N GLU A 29 -2.55 10.91 25.06
CA GLU A 29 -2.25 11.51 26.38
C GLU A 29 -2.30 10.50 27.56
N ASN A 30 -2.98 9.37 27.38
CA ASN A 30 -3.01 8.25 28.33
C ASN A 30 -2.07 7.11 27.90
N GLY A 31 -0.76 7.36 27.93
CA GLY A 31 0.25 6.31 27.81
C GLY A 31 0.44 5.57 29.13
N ALA A 32 0.33 4.24 29.13
CA ALA A 32 1.02 3.43 30.13
C ALA A 32 2.51 3.71 29.99
N GLY A 33 3.04 4.47 30.95
CA GLY A 33 4.34 5.12 30.86
C GLY A 33 5.50 4.16 30.66
N VAL A 34 6.37 4.50 29.72
CA VAL A 34 7.80 4.24 29.90
C VAL A 34 8.29 5.37 30.80
N GLU A 35 8.26 5.14 32.11
CA GLU A 35 8.86 6.05 33.08
C GLU A 35 10.37 6.14 32.81
N SER A 36 10.81 7.34 32.46
CA SER A 36 12.21 7.74 32.51
C SER A 36 12.60 7.90 33.96
N ASP A 37 13.02 6.80 34.60
CA ASP A 37 13.47 6.84 35.99
C ASP A 37 14.98 7.16 36.07
N SER A 38 15.24 8.42 36.43
CA SER A 38 16.19 8.87 37.45
C SER A 38 17.53 8.14 37.59
N LEU A 39 18.62 8.81 37.18
CA LEU A 39 20.00 8.52 37.55
C LEU A 39 20.20 8.39 39.07
N PRO A 40 21.02 7.43 39.53
CA PRO A 40 21.86 7.67 40.69
C PRO A 40 23.36 7.39 40.43
N HIS A 41 24.15 8.16 41.15
CA HIS A 41 25.61 8.26 41.13
C HIS A 41 26.33 7.03 41.75
N LEU A 42 27.54 6.76 41.22
CA LEU A 42 28.73 6.11 41.82
C LEU A 42 28.78 4.56 41.92
N THR A 43 29.71 3.92 41.19
CA THR A 43 31.08 3.54 41.65
C THR A 43 31.83 2.67 40.62
N ASN A 44 33.17 2.77 40.64
CA ASN A 44 34.14 2.13 39.75
C ASN A 44 33.99 0.61 39.59
N SER A 45 34.03 0.11 38.34
CA SER A 45 34.59 -1.20 37.96
C SER A 45 34.91 -1.26 36.45
N THR A 46 36.11 -1.74 36.13
CA THR A 46 36.82 -1.82 34.84
C THR A 46 36.10 -2.74 33.80
N PRO A 47 36.32 -2.59 32.47
CA PRO A 47 35.41 -3.08 31.44
C PRO A 47 35.70 -4.53 31.03
N SER A 48 34.64 -5.33 30.84
CA SER A 48 34.66 -6.58 30.07
C SER A 48 33.84 -6.43 28.79
N PRO A 49 34.23 -7.07 27.68
CA PRO A 49 33.81 -6.66 26.35
C PRO A 49 32.39 -7.09 26.00
N LEU A 50 31.67 -6.22 25.29
CA LEU A 50 30.32 -6.46 24.77
C LEU A 50 30.26 -7.71 23.88
N PRO A 51 29.20 -8.54 23.99
CA PRO A 51 28.75 -9.32 22.86
C PRO A 51 27.93 -8.41 21.93
N THR A 52 28.40 -8.27 20.69
CA THR A 52 27.68 -7.69 19.57
C THR A 52 26.37 -8.45 19.33
N SER A 53 25.22 -7.87 19.69
CA SER A 53 23.90 -8.35 19.26
C SER A 53 23.37 -7.47 18.14
N ASP A 54 23.39 -8.03 16.94
CA ASP A 54 22.81 -7.53 15.70
C ASP A 54 21.27 -7.56 15.78
N SER A 55 20.66 -6.57 16.44
CA SER A 55 19.20 -6.54 16.69
C SER A 55 18.50 -5.31 16.11
N THR A 56 18.84 -4.91 14.89
CA THR A 56 18.19 -3.77 14.22
C THR A 56 16.82 -4.11 13.64
N ASP A 57 16.50 -5.38 13.40
CA ASP A 57 15.34 -5.75 12.57
C ASP A 57 14.20 -6.36 13.39
N GLN A 58 13.77 -5.62 14.41
CA GLN A 58 12.59 -6.00 15.19
C GLN A 58 11.32 -5.63 14.44
N TYR A 59 10.67 -6.66 13.88
CA TYR A 59 9.31 -6.57 13.34
C TYR A 59 8.29 -6.42 14.48
N VAL A 60 7.33 -5.53 14.29
CA VAL A 60 6.28 -5.19 15.25
C VAL A 60 4.92 -5.21 14.58
N ASP A 61 3.92 -5.76 15.28
CA ASP A 61 2.53 -5.75 14.82
C ASP A 61 1.98 -4.32 14.83
N CYS A 62 1.25 -3.94 13.78
CA CYS A 62 0.57 -2.65 13.75
C CYS A 62 -0.52 -2.58 14.85
N PRO A 63 -0.52 -1.55 15.72
CA PRO A 63 -1.46 -1.43 16.83
C PRO A 63 -2.92 -1.19 16.38
N HIS A 64 -3.15 -0.72 15.15
CA HIS A 64 -4.50 -0.59 14.58
C HIS A 64 -5.15 -1.94 14.26
N GLY A 65 -4.43 -3.06 14.39
CA GLY A 65 -4.96 -4.38 14.07
C GLY A 65 -5.21 -4.59 12.58
N CYS A 66 -4.55 -3.81 11.71
CA CYS A 66 -4.67 -3.95 10.26
C CYS A 66 -4.10 -5.30 9.76
N GLY A 67 -3.30 -5.97 10.58
CA GLY A 67 -2.67 -7.27 10.29
C GLY A 67 -1.29 -7.17 9.65
N GLU A 68 -0.76 -5.97 9.43
CA GLU A 68 0.64 -5.81 9.01
C GLU A 68 1.60 -5.99 10.17
N ILE A 69 2.78 -6.51 9.82
CA ILE A 69 3.94 -6.55 10.68
C ILE A 69 5.04 -5.77 9.96
N VAL A 70 5.38 -4.60 10.49
CA VAL A 70 6.35 -3.67 9.89
C VAL A 70 7.62 -3.62 10.74
N THR A 71 8.72 -3.09 10.19
CA THR A 71 9.90 -2.85 11.01
C THR A 71 9.64 -1.73 12.02
N ALA A 72 10.33 -1.74 13.16
CA ALA A 72 10.20 -0.67 14.15
C ALA A 72 10.50 0.74 13.57
N ALA A 73 11.41 0.83 12.58
CA ALA A 73 11.74 2.07 11.89
C ALA A 73 10.63 2.59 10.95
N GLU A 74 9.77 1.69 10.49
CA GLU A 74 8.64 1.99 9.61
C GLU A 74 7.35 2.28 10.37
N LEU A 75 7.25 1.86 11.64
CA LEU A 75 5.99 1.92 12.40
C LEU A 75 5.38 3.32 12.41
N SER A 76 6.16 4.38 12.69
CA SER A 76 5.62 5.74 12.72
C SER A 76 5.03 6.16 11.37
N THR A 77 5.75 5.95 10.27
CA THR A 77 5.24 6.27 8.94
C THR A 77 4.05 5.38 8.53
N HIS A 78 4.03 4.13 8.97
CA HIS A 78 2.89 3.25 8.76
C HIS A 78 1.62 3.78 9.45
N LEU A 79 1.75 4.30 10.68
CA LEU A 79 0.65 4.93 11.41
C LEU A 79 0.18 6.23 10.73
N ASP A 80 1.11 7.07 10.26
CA ASP A 80 0.77 8.28 9.50
C ASP A 80 -0.05 7.96 8.25
N LEU A 81 0.25 6.86 7.58
CA LEU A 81 -0.49 6.43 6.40
C LEU A 81 -1.89 5.90 6.73
N HIS A 82 -2.09 5.28 7.90
CA HIS A 82 -3.44 4.98 8.39
C HIS A 82 -4.26 6.24 8.65
N ILE A 83 -3.63 7.27 9.22
CA ILE A 83 -4.27 8.56 9.42
C ILE A 83 -4.66 9.16 8.06
N ALA A 84 -3.76 9.17 7.07
CA ALA A 84 -4.05 9.66 5.73
C ALA A 84 -5.16 8.85 5.01
N GLU A 85 -5.20 7.52 5.21
CA GLU A 85 -6.25 6.64 4.69
C GLU A 85 -7.63 6.93 5.31
N GLY A 86 -7.67 7.19 6.63
CA GLY A 86 -8.90 7.44 7.40
C GLY A 86 -9.46 8.85 7.23
N ILE A 87 -8.59 9.85 7.19
CA ILE A 87 -8.93 11.27 7.01
C ILE A 87 -9.75 11.55 5.74
N ALA A 88 -9.52 10.79 4.68
CA ALA A 88 -10.27 10.90 3.43
C ALA A 88 -11.73 10.40 3.56
N LEU A 89 -12.28 10.33 4.77
CA LEU A 89 -13.68 10.03 5.07
C LEU A 89 -14.49 11.30 5.38
N ASP A 90 -13.88 12.29 6.05
CA ASP A 90 -14.61 13.33 6.80
C ASP A 90 -14.99 14.59 6.00
N GLU A 91 -14.61 14.70 4.73
CA GLU A 91 -14.82 15.92 3.91
C GLU A 91 -16.29 16.22 3.56
N ASN A 92 -17.28 15.51 4.12
CA ASN A 92 -18.69 15.71 3.76
C ASN A 92 -19.70 15.81 4.92
N GLU A 93 -19.27 15.80 6.20
CA GLU A 93 -20.20 16.09 7.31
C GLU A 93 -20.38 17.61 7.56
N SER A 94 -19.64 18.47 6.85
CA SER A 94 -19.64 19.92 7.04
C SER A 94 -20.18 20.71 5.83
N THR A 95 -21.25 20.24 5.20
CA THR A 95 -22.10 21.11 4.36
C THR A 95 -23.34 21.52 5.15
N HIS A 96 -23.29 22.75 5.67
CA HIS A 96 -24.38 23.45 6.33
C HIS A 96 -25.68 23.42 5.51
N SER A 97 -26.78 22.92 6.10
CA SER A 97 -28.14 23.19 5.63
C SER A 97 -28.48 24.66 5.85
N PRO A 98 -29.03 25.38 4.85
CA PRO A 98 -29.53 26.74 5.09
C PRO A 98 -30.78 26.68 5.97
N MET A 99 -30.74 27.39 7.10
CA MET A 99 -31.93 27.73 7.87
C MET A 99 -32.81 28.65 7.02
N GLU A 100 -34.04 28.24 6.73
CA GLU A 100 -35.13 29.17 6.46
C GLU A 100 -36.17 29.09 7.59
N ALA A 101 -36.59 30.28 8.02
CA ALA A 101 -37.44 30.49 9.18
C ALA A 101 -38.88 30.88 8.77
N GLY A 102 -39.85 30.14 9.33
CA GLY A 102 -41.21 30.60 9.71
C GLY A 102 -42.36 30.38 8.71
N PRO A 103 -43.65 30.54 9.11
CA PRO A 103 -44.26 30.41 10.46
C PRO A 103 -45.52 29.50 10.50
N LEU A 104 -46.10 29.36 11.71
CA LEU A 104 -47.23 28.51 12.14
C LEU A 104 -48.62 28.75 11.51
N SER A 105 -49.43 27.69 11.39
CA SER A 105 -50.89 27.61 11.76
C SER A 105 -51.41 26.15 11.60
N SER A 106 -51.78 25.45 12.68
CA SER A 106 -53.14 25.28 13.27
C SER A 106 -54.12 24.41 12.45
N ASP A 107 -54.36 23.22 13.03
CA ASP A 107 -55.61 22.44 13.17
C ASP A 107 -56.41 21.99 11.93
N TYR A 108 -56.54 20.67 11.73
CA TYR A 108 -57.80 19.90 11.79
C TYR A 108 -57.57 18.40 11.46
N ASP A 109 -58.13 17.53 12.30
CA ASP A 109 -58.35 16.06 12.22
C ASP A 109 -59.88 15.85 12.41
N PRO A 110 -60.59 14.71 12.13
CA PRO A 110 -60.14 13.35 11.80
C PRO A 110 -60.93 12.58 10.69
N SER A 111 -60.40 11.40 10.30
CA SER A 111 -61.08 10.08 10.43
C SER A 111 -60.41 8.92 9.65
N SER A 112 -60.18 7.80 10.37
CA SER A 112 -60.43 6.36 10.04
C SER A 112 -59.87 5.78 8.72
N ASP A 113 -59.23 4.62 8.61
CA ASP A 113 -58.89 3.50 9.51
C ASP A 113 -57.92 2.56 8.77
N GLN A 114 -57.26 1.67 9.55
CA GLN A 114 -56.78 0.31 9.25
C GLN A 114 -55.36 0.02 8.70
N GLU A 115 -54.53 -0.47 9.66
CA GLU A 115 -53.81 -1.78 9.73
C GLU A 115 -52.69 -2.09 8.69
N ASP A 116 -51.49 -2.61 8.99
CA ASP A 116 -50.80 -3.20 10.16
C ASP A 116 -49.26 -3.08 9.93
N ALA A 117 -48.45 -2.54 10.84
CA ALA A 117 -47.66 -3.20 11.91
C ALA A 117 -46.55 -4.19 11.46
N PHE A 118 -45.28 -3.87 11.77
CA PHE A 118 -44.43 -4.57 12.77
C PHE A 118 -43.03 -3.94 12.86
N ASP A 119 -42.82 -3.17 13.94
CA ASP A 119 -41.54 -2.59 14.38
C ASP A 119 -40.88 -3.45 15.47
N LEU A 120 -39.54 -3.45 15.48
CA LEU A 120 -38.69 -3.93 16.57
C LEU A 120 -38.38 -2.77 17.53
N PRO A 121 -38.53 -2.92 18.86
CA PRO A 121 -38.00 -1.94 19.80
C PRO A 121 -36.75 -2.44 20.53
N VAL A 122 -35.79 -1.52 20.58
CA VAL A 122 -34.71 -1.44 21.57
C VAL A 122 -35.32 -1.10 22.94
N ALA A 123 -34.81 -1.71 24.01
CA ALA A 123 -34.99 -1.17 25.36
C ALA A 123 -33.79 -1.47 26.28
N GLN A 124 -33.22 -0.40 26.82
CA GLN A 124 -32.39 -0.36 28.02
C GLN A 124 -33.22 -0.57 29.29
N LYS A 125 -32.62 -1.21 30.30
CA LYS A 125 -32.70 -1.02 31.77
C LYS A 125 -31.95 -2.22 32.40
N GLY A 126 -30.99 -2.12 33.31
CA GLY A 126 -30.89 -1.30 34.52
C GLY A 126 -31.18 -2.20 35.74
N GLY A 127 -30.16 -2.64 36.50
CA GLY A 127 -30.39 -3.34 37.78
C GLY A 127 -29.24 -4.14 38.41
N LYS A 128 -28.53 -3.49 39.36
CA LYS A 128 -27.94 -3.94 40.66
C LYS A 128 -27.19 -5.28 40.85
N ARG A 129 -25.90 -5.11 41.25
CA ARG A 129 -25.10 -5.72 42.34
C ARG A 129 -25.49 -7.11 42.90
N ASP A 130 -24.53 -8.04 42.81
CA ASP A 130 -24.12 -8.88 43.95
C ASP A 130 -22.63 -9.25 43.85
N SER A 131 -22.08 -9.69 44.97
CA SER A 131 -20.68 -9.63 45.38
C SER A 131 -19.94 -10.96 45.19
N GLY A 132 -18.65 -10.87 44.85
CA GLY A 132 -17.60 -11.76 45.34
C GLY A 132 -17.54 -13.19 44.80
N ARG A 133 -16.55 -13.46 43.94
CA ARG A 133 -15.59 -14.57 44.10
C ARG A 133 -14.46 -14.44 43.09
N GLY A 134 -13.26 -14.22 43.62
CA GLY A 134 -12.04 -14.21 42.84
C GLY A 134 -11.70 -15.60 42.30
N PHE A 135 -11.26 -15.64 41.06
CA PHE A 135 -10.46 -16.74 40.52
C PHE A 135 -9.21 -16.15 39.89
N ALA A 136 -8.09 -16.37 40.58
CA ALA A 136 -6.76 -16.13 40.06
C ALA A 136 -6.54 -16.97 38.79
N ARG A 137 -6.15 -16.30 37.70
CA ARG A 137 -5.63 -16.97 36.50
C ARG A 137 -4.16 -17.35 36.74
N PRO A 138 -3.74 -18.59 36.47
CA PRO A 138 -2.33 -18.96 36.60
C PRO A 138 -1.51 -18.33 35.48
N ASN A 139 -0.35 -17.78 35.87
CA ASN A 139 0.74 -17.37 35.00
C ASN A 139 1.09 -18.51 34.02
N THR A 140 0.78 -18.32 32.73
CA THR A 140 1.38 -19.13 31.67
C THR A 140 2.73 -18.51 31.30
N SER A 141 3.78 -19.29 31.53
CA SER A 141 5.15 -19.00 31.17
C SER A 141 5.29 -18.67 29.68
N LYS A 142 6.07 -17.62 29.39
CA LYS A 142 6.48 -17.21 28.03
C LYS A 142 7.02 -18.42 27.25
N PRO A 143 6.57 -18.70 26.02
CA PRO A 143 7.19 -19.73 25.20
C PRO A 143 8.59 -19.26 24.77
N GLY A 144 9.58 -20.13 24.92
CA GLY A 144 10.98 -19.84 24.63
C GLY A 144 11.21 -19.43 23.16
N ARG A 145 12.11 -18.46 22.96
CA ARG A 145 12.62 -18.04 21.64
C ARG A 145 13.06 -19.27 20.84
N ALA A 146 12.39 -19.54 19.72
CA ALA A 146 12.85 -20.55 18.77
C ALA A 146 14.26 -20.19 18.28
N ARG A 147 15.23 -21.07 18.51
CA ARG A 147 16.59 -20.95 17.98
C ARG A 147 16.53 -20.94 16.45
N SER A 148 17.25 -20.01 15.82
CA SER A 148 17.41 -19.98 14.36
C SER A 148 17.96 -21.33 13.88
N PRO A 149 17.42 -21.90 12.79
CA PRO A 149 17.99 -23.12 12.21
C PRO A 149 19.47 -22.92 11.83
N PRO A 150 20.30 -23.99 11.81
CA PRO A 150 21.66 -23.90 11.30
C PRO A 150 21.69 -23.29 9.89
N ARG A 151 22.71 -22.48 9.59
CA ARG A 151 22.93 -21.91 8.24
C ARG A 151 23.18 -23.05 7.24
N THR A 152 22.14 -23.48 6.55
CA THR A 152 22.24 -24.44 5.45
C THR A 152 22.74 -23.72 4.20
N VAL A 153 23.86 -24.19 3.64
CA VAL A 153 24.39 -23.75 2.34
C VAL A 153 23.82 -24.69 1.29
N GLY A 154 23.22 -24.14 0.23
CA GLY A 154 22.68 -24.92 -0.87
C GLY A 154 23.77 -25.49 -1.77
N PRO A 155 23.40 -26.39 -2.69
CA PRO A 155 24.31 -26.96 -3.69
C PRO A 155 24.90 -25.90 -4.64
N ASP A 156 24.24 -24.74 -4.75
CA ASP A 156 24.63 -23.54 -5.51
C ASP A 156 25.57 -22.60 -4.73
N GLY A 157 25.91 -22.93 -3.48
CA GLY A 157 26.70 -22.07 -2.59
C GLY A 157 25.90 -20.93 -1.94
N ALA A 158 24.61 -20.79 -2.27
CA ALA A 158 23.74 -19.77 -1.69
C ALA A 158 23.40 -20.11 -0.23
N LYS A 159 23.24 -19.07 0.58
CA LYS A 159 22.92 -19.21 2.01
C LYS A 159 21.45 -18.89 2.23
N ARG A 160 20.81 -19.65 3.11
CA ARG A 160 19.44 -19.37 3.52
C ARG A 160 19.32 -17.98 4.15
N LEU A 161 18.36 -17.19 3.67
CA LEU A 161 18.04 -15.85 4.16
C LEU A 161 17.33 -15.89 5.53
N GLY A 162 17.35 -14.76 6.21
CA GLY A 162 16.85 -14.57 7.55
C GLY A 162 15.49 -13.90 7.61
N LYS A 163 15.14 -13.44 8.81
CA LYS A 163 13.91 -12.67 9.05
C LYS A 163 13.97 -11.27 8.46
N SER A 164 15.16 -10.70 8.32
CA SER A 164 15.42 -9.39 7.73
C SER A 164 14.95 -9.31 6.27
N GLU A 165 15.14 -10.38 5.50
CA GLU A 165 14.73 -10.42 4.08
C GLU A 165 13.37 -11.10 3.89
N LEU A 166 13.12 -12.23 4.56
CA LEU A 166 11.93 -13.06 4.33
C LEU A 166 10.75 -12.70 5.26
N GLY A 167 10.94 -11.70 6.12
CA GLY A 167 9.94 -11.24 7.09
C GLY A 167 9.78 -12.17 8.31
N PRO A 168 8.77 -11.90 9.17
CA PRO A 168 8.53 -12.62 10.42
C PRO A 168 8.35 -14.14 10.26
N HIS A 169 7.95 -14.57 9.07
CA HIS A 169 7.65 -15.95 8.72
C HIS A 169 8.76 -16.66 7.92
N ALA A 170 9.99 -16.13 7.93
CA ALA A 170 11.15 -16.66 7.21
C ALA A 170 11.36 -18.19 7.31
N HIS A 171 11.04 -18.79 8.46
CA HIS A 171 11.24 -20.22 8.71
C HIS A 171 9.94 -21.03 8.70
N GLU A 172 8.82 -20.41 8.31
CA GLU A 172 7.55 -21.09 8.19
C GLU A 172 7.60 -22.16 7.09
N LYS A 173 7.10 -23.36 7.42
CA LYS A 173 6.93 -24.46 6.45
C LYS A 173 5.58 -24.40 5.74
N LYS A 174 4.54 -23.92 6.44
CA LYS A 174 3.18 -23.81 5.91
C LYS A 174 2.40 -22.76 6.68
N MET A 175 1.66 -21.92 5.97
CA MET A 175 0.77 -20.92 6.52
C MET A 175 -0.48 -21.56 7.18
N PRO A 176 -1.17 -20.84 8.07
CA PRO A 176 -2.43 -21.30 8.64
C PRO A 176 -3.49 -21.65 7.57
N SER A 177 -4.27 -22.70 7.81
CA SER A 177 -5.26 -23.19 6.85
C SER A 177 -6.37 -22.17 6.54
N TRP A 178 -6.77 -21.36 7.52
CA TRP A 178 -7.74 -20.29 7.33
C TRP A 178 -7.23 -19.22 6.36
N LEU A 179 -5.94 -18.86 6.46
CA LEU A 179 -5.31 -17.88 5.59
C LEU A 179 -5.20 -18.44 4.18
N LYS A 180 -4.73 -19.70 4.03
CA LYS A 180 -4.69 -20.37 2.73
C LYS A 180 -6.06 -20.35 2.04
N LYS A 181 -7.13 -20.73 2.75
CA LYS A 181 -8.51 -20.70 2.21
C LYS A 181 -8.96 -19.30 1.81
N MET A 182 -8.56 -18.28 2.57
CA MET A 182 -8.85 -16.88 2.24
C MET A 182 -8.13 -16.45 0.96
N LEU A 183 -6.86 -16.83 0.80
CA LEU A 183 -6.08 -16.54 -0.41
C LEU A 183 -6.60 -17.30 -1.65
N GLU A 184 -7.06 -18.55 -1.48
CA GLU A 184 -7.71 -19.34 -2.54
C GLU A 184 -9.03 -18.70 -3.00
N LYS A 185 -9.82 -18.17 -2.06
CA LYS A 185 -11.09 -17.52 -2.35
C LYS A 185 -10.91 -16.15 -2.99
N GLY A 186 -9.85 -15.43 -2.60
CA GLY A 186 -9.60 -14.05 -3.03
C GLY A 186 -10.57 -13.04 -2.44
N GLY A 187 -10.49 -11.81 -2.96
CA GLY A 187 -11.32 -10.70 -2.51
C GLY A 187 -12.81 -10.94 -2.74
N ARG A 188 -13.64 -10.46 -1.82
CA ARG A 188 -15.09 -10.58 -1.95
C ARG A 188 -15.56 -9.87 -3.22
N THR A 189 -16.36 -10.58 -4.00
CA THR A 189 -16.83 -10.12 -5.30
C THR A 189 -18.30 -9.68 -5.21
N THR A 190 -18.59 -8.46 -5.65
CA THR A 190 -19.94 -7.90 -5.73
C THR A 190 -20.26 -7.62 -7.20
N LYS A 191 -21.45 -8.04 -7.66
CA LYS A 191 -21.95 -7.72 -9.00
C LYS A 191 -22.78 -6.44 -8.90
N GLN A 192 -22.40 -5.42 -9.65
CA GLN A 192 -23.16 -4.17 -9.77
C GLN A 192 -23.62 -4.00 -11.21
N THR A 193 -24.86 -3.56 -11.40
CA THR A 193 -25.38 -3.21 -12.72
C THR A 193 -25.31 -1.70 -12.85
N GLN A 194 -24.60 -1.21 -13.85
CA GLN A 194 -24.48 0.21 -14.14
C GLN A 194 -25.06 0.50 -15.53
N ILE A 195 -25.75 1.63 -15.66
CA ILE A 195 -26.19 2.13 -16.96
C ILE A 195 -24.99 2.77 -17.64
N THR A 196 -24.58 2.24 -18.78
CA THR A 196 -23.50 2.78 -19.61
C THR A 196 -23.95 4.05 -20.31
N ALA A 197 -23.00 4.82 -20.84
CA ALA A 197 -23.28 6.09 -21.53
C ALA A 197 -24.22 5.93 -22.74
N ASP A 198 -24.31 4.74 -23.33
CA ASP A 198 -25.26 4.37 -24.40
C ASP A 198 -26.62 3.89 -23.89
N GLY A 199 -26.91 4.05 -22.59
CA GLY A 199 -28.20 3.70 -21.97
C GLY A 199 -28.40 2.20 -21.70
N LYS A 200 -27.39 1.35 -21.93
CA LYS A 200 -27.48 -0.10 -21.69
C LYS A 200 -27.09 -0.47 -20.27
N LEU A 201 -27.59 -1.60 -19.79
CA LEU A 201 -27.19 -2.15 -18.49
C LEU A 201 -25.93 -2.99 -18.67
N ALA A 202 -24.79 -2.52 -18.18
CA ALA A 202 -23.57 -3.30 -18.07
C ALA A 202 -23.42 -3.87 -16.67
N ARG A 203 -23.18 -5.18 -16.57
CA ARG A 203 -22.90 -5.84 -15.29
C ARG A 203 -21.40 -5.81 -15.03
N HIS A 204 -20.99 -4.98 -14.07
CA HIS A 204 -19.61 -4.88 -13.63
C HIS A 204 -19.40 -5.72 -12.37
N THR A 205 -18.26 -6.41 -12.33
CA THR A 205 -17.83 -7.19 -11.18
C THR A 205 -16.81 -6.37 -10.42
N LYS A 206 -17.13 -5.98 -9.18
CA LYS A 206 -16.22 -5.27 -8.27
C LYS A 206 -15.62 -6.26 -7.29
N VAL A 207 -14.30 -6.29 -7.19
CA VAL A 207 -13.57 -7.08 -6.19
C VAL A 207 -13.16 -6.11 -5.07
N GLU A 208 -13.43 -6.47 -3.81
CA GLU A 208 -13.30 -5.57 -2.66
C GLU A 208 -11.88 -5.00 -2.46
N ASN A 209 -10.85 -5.78 -2.74
CA ASN A 209 -9.45 -5.39 -2.59
C ASN A 209 -8.83 -4.82 -3.88
N GLU A 210 -9.66 -4.44 -4.85
CA GLU A 210 -9.24 -3.93 -6.14
C GLU A 210 -9.90 -2.58 -6.43
N THR A 211 -9.14 -1.63 -6.98
CA THR A 211 -9.68 -0.35 -7.43
C THR A 211 -9.16 0.00 -8.82
N ASP A 212 -10.08 0.15 -9.76
CA ASP A 212 -9.81 0.60 -11.12
C ASP A 212 -9.91 2.12 -11.26
N ASN A 213 -9.28 2.64 -12.32
CA ASN A 213 -9.39 4.05 -12.73
C ASN A 213 -8.93 5.05 -11.67
N LEU A 214 -7.97 4.65 -10.83
CA LEU A 214 -7.41 5.51 -9.79
C LEU A 214 -6.34 6.47 -10.34
N ILE A 215 -5.61 6.09 -11.39
CA ILE A 215 -4.63 6.96 -12.06
C ILE A 215 -5.26 8.27 -12.58
N PRO A 216 -6.39 8.26 -13.32
CA PRO A 216 -7.07 9.50 -13.71
C PRO A 216 -7.48 10.39 -12.53
N VAL A 217 -7.89 9.78 -11.40
CA VAL A 217 -8.25 10.53 -10.19
C VAL A 217 -7.01 11.21 -9.60
N ILE A 218 -5.89 10.48 -9.47
CA ILE A 218 -4.64 11.04 -8.95
C ILE A 218 -4.12 12.14 -9.88
N ALA A 219 -4.14 11.93 -11.20
CA ALA A 219 -3.75 12.96 -12.17
C ALA A 219 -4.59 14.23 -12.02
N LYS A 220 -5.91 14.09 -11.86
CA LYS A 220 -6.83 15.21 -11.63
C LYS A 220 -6.54 15.94 -10.32
N LEU A 221 -6.22 15.21 -9.25
CA LEU A 221 -5.86 15.82 -7.97
C LEU A 221 -4.51 16.55 -8.05
N CYS A 222 -3.52 15.99 -8.75
CA CYS A 222 -2.26 16.69 -9.04
C CYS A 222 -2.53 17.99 -9.82
N GLU A 223 -3.50 17.98 -10.75
CA GLU A 223 -3.91 19.17 -11.49
C GLU A 223 -4.71 20.19 -10.64
N GLN A 224 -5.22 19.79 -9.47
CA GLN A 224 -5.92 20.69 -8.55
C GLN A 224 -5.00 21.22 -7.45
N ASP A 225 -3.96 20.48 -7.08
CA ASP A 225 -3.00 20.87 -6.06
C ASP A 225 -2.06 21.95 -6.62
N SER A 226 -2.16 23.17 -6.11
CA SER A 226 -1.35 24.32 -6.57
C SER A 226 0.15 24.14 -6.29
N SER A 227 0.52 23.30 -5.33
CA SER A 227 1.92 23.04 -5.00
C SER A 227 2.62 22.08 -5.96
N VAL A 228 1.89 21.43 -6.86
CA VAL A 228 2.48 20.53 -7.87
C VAL A 228 2.99 21.36 -9.04
N GLN A 229 4.29 21.38 -9.30
CA GLN A 229 4.83 22.06 -10.48
C GLN A 229 4.66 21.21 -11.74
N ARG A 230 4.94 19.91 -11.68
CA ARG A 230 4.67 18.95 -12.76
C ARG A 230 4.43 17.56 -12.18
N ALA A 231 3.61 16.75 -12.84
CA ALA A 231 3.43 15.34 -12.49
C ALA A 231 3.39 14.45 -13.72
N PHE A 232 3.94 13.24 -13.60
CA PHE A 232 4.06 12.26 -14.66
C PHE A 232 3.57 10.91 -14.13
N LEU A 233 2.56 10.33 -14.76
CA LEU A 233 1.91 9.10 -14.32
C LEU A 233 2.02 8.01 -15.39
N CYS A 234 2.05 6.76 -14.93
CA CYS A 234 1.94 5.56 -15.74
C CYS A 234 0.57 5.45 -16.42
N SER A 235 0.41 4.38 -17.21
CA SER A 235 -0.85 4.08 -17.91
C SER A 235 -2.04 3.98 -16.96
N PRO A 236 -3.22 4.50 -17.33
CA PRO A 236 -4.46 4.33 -16.56
C PRO A 236 -4.95 2.89 -16.53
N LYS A 237 -4.29 2.00 -17.28
CA LYS A 237 -4.58 0.56 -17.37
C LYS A 237 -4.03 -0.24 -16.18
N VAL A 238 -3.38 0.39 -15.21
CA VAL A 238 -3.07 -0.26 -13.92
C VAL A 238 -4.26 -0.20 -12.96
N ARG A 239 -4.45 -1.27 -12.20
CA ARG A 239 -5.41 -1.39 -11.11
C ARG A 239 -4.66 -1.37 -9.78
N HIS A 240 -5.17 -0.62 -8.80
CA HIS A 240 -4.67 -0.72 -7.43
C HIS A 240 -5.17 -2.02 -6.80
N VAL A 241 -4.28 -2.81 -6.22
CA VAL A 241 -4.63 -4.05 -5.50
C VAL A 241 -4.06 -3.97 -4.09
N CYS A 242 -4.94 -3.86 -3.11
CA CYS A 242 -4.56 -3.83 -1.70
C CYS A 242 -4.73 -5.21 -1.05
N LYS A 243 -4.25 -5.32 0.18
CA LYS A 243 -4.43 -6.49 1.01
C LYS A 243 -5.88 -6.70 1.41
N MET A 244 -6.20 -7.95 1.75
CA MET A 244 -7.45 -8.31 2.41
C MET A 244 -7.33 -8.13 3.93
N PRO A 245 -8.45 -7.93 4.65
CA PRO A 245 -8.42 -7.85 6.11
C PRO A 245 -7.74 -9.06 6.75
N ARG A 246 -6.78 -8.82 7.66
CA ARG A 246 -6.03 -9.86 8.39
C ARG A 246 -5.15 -10.76 7.52
N GLU A 247 -4.86 -10.36 6.28
CA GLU A 247 -4.02 -11.12 5.34
C GLU A 247 -2.55 -11.20 5.80
N GLY A 248 -1.99 -10.06 6.20
CA GLY A 248 -0.57 -9.91 6.51
C GLY A 248 0.30 -9.55 5.31
N GLY A 249 1.62 -9.58 5.51
CA GLY A 249 2.60 -9.07 4.55
C GLY A 249 2.78 -9.95 3.32
N PHE A 250 2.04 -9.63 2.26
CA PHE A 250 2.22 -10.19 0.91
C PHE A 250 2.43 -9.09 -0.13
N CYS A 251 3.03 -7.97 0.26
CA CYS A 251 3.19 -6.77 -0.58
C CYS A 251 3.83 -7.10 -1.94
N GLY A 252 4.91 -7.88 -1.99
CA GLY A 252 5.56 -8.25 -3.25
C GLY A 252 4.62 -8.95 -4.24
N TYR A 253 3.79 -9.88 -3.74
CA TYR A 253 2.79 -10.56 -4.57
C TYR A 253 1.69 -9.61 -5.05
N ARG A 254 1.24 -8.68 -4.20
CA ARG A 254 0.24 -7.66 -4.59
C ARG A 254 0.79 -6.69 -5.63
N ASN A 255 2.06 -6.31 -5.53
CA ASN A 255 2.74 -5.49 -6.55
C ASN A 255 2.85 -6.23 -7.88
N ILE A 256 3.17 -7.53 -7.88
CA ILE A 256 3.09 -8.36 -9.09
C ILE A 256 1.67 -8.36 -9.68
N GLN A 257 0.62 -8.50 -8.85
CA GLN A 257 -0.76 -8.41 -9.32
C GLN A 257 -1.07 -7.05 -9.98
N MET A 258 -0.54 -5.94 -9.45
CA MET A 258 -0.68 -4.61 -10.05
C MET A 258 0.03 -4.53 -11.41
N LEU A 259 1.25 -5.04 -11.53
CA LEU A 259 1.95 -5.12 -12.83
C LEU A 259 1.19 -5.99 -13.84
N VAL A 260 0.69 -7.16 -13.41
CA VAL A 260 -0.14 -8.06 -14.25
C VAL A 260 -1.44 -7.37 -14.68
N SER A 261 -2.03 -6.51 -13.84
CA SER A 261 -3.22 -5.74 -14.22
C SER A 261 -2.97 -4.84 -15.42
N TYR A 262 -1.81 -4.18 -15.47
CA TYR A 262 -1.36 -3.41 -16.62
C TYR A 262 -1.15 -4.33 -17.83
N ILE A 263 -0.39 -5.41 -17.68
CA ILE A 263 -0.09 -6.35 -18.78
C ILE A 263 -1.39 -6.79 -19.46
N ARG A 264 -2.39 -7.20 -18.66
CA ARG A 264 -3.69 -7.65 -19.17
C ARG A 264 -4.47 -6.54 -19.85
N LYS A 265 -4.63 -5.38 -19.19
CA LYS A 265 -5.47 -4.29 -19.72
C LYS A 265 -4.83 -3.58 -20.91
N ALA A 266 -3.50 -3.50 -20.94
CA ALA A 266 -2.74 -2.95 -22.04
C ALA A 266 -2.52 -3.92 -23.19
N GLN A 267 -2.84 -5.21 -23.01
CA GLN A 267 -2.50 -6.28 -23.95
C GLN A 267 -0.98 -6.28 -24.25
N ALA A 268 -0.18 -6.07 -23.20
CA ALA A 268 1.28 -6.07 -23.30
C ALA A 268 1.80 -7.49 -23.57
N PRO A 269 3.08 -7.66 -23.95
CA PRO A 269 3.69 -8.98 -24.13
C PRO A 269 3.43 -9.92 -22.94
N GLY A 270 3.02 -11.16 -23.21
CA GLY A 270 2.73 -12.21 -22.23
C GLY A 270 1.38 -12.08 -21.50
N HIS A 271 0.47 -11.21 -21.94
CA HIS A 271 -0.88 -11.10 -21.37
C HIS A 271 -1.70 -12.40 -21.44
N GLU A 272 -1.43 -13.23 -22.45
CA GLU A 272 -2.01 -14.56 -22.69
C GLU A 272 -1.76 -15.55 -21.54
N HIS A 273 -0.70 -15.33 -20.74
CA HIS A 273 -0.40 -16.15 -19.55
C HIS A 273 -1.37 -15.89 -18.38
N PHE A 274 -2.24 -14.88 -18.49
CA PHE A 274 -3.20 -14.49 -17.45
C PHE A 274 -4.65 -14.42 -17.98
N PRO A 275 -5.20 -15.52 -18.54
CA PRO A 275 -6.52 -15.50 -19.18
C PRO A 275 -7.65 -15.25 -18.18
N ASN A 276 -7.51 -15.76 -16.95
CA ASN A 276 -8.59 -15.84 -15.96
C ASN A 276 -8.68 -14.66 -14.98
N GLY A 277 -7.92 -13.59 -15.20
CA GLY A 277 -7.87 -12.47 -14.25
C GLY A 277 -6.48 -12.27 -13.66
N LEU A 278 -6.44 -11.61 -12.50
CA LEU A 278 -5.22 -11.52 -11.72
C LEU A 278 -4.94 -12.88 -11.04
N PRO A 279 -3.69 -13.38 -11.08
CA PRO A 279 -3.34 -14.62 -10.40
C PRO A 279 -3.48 -14.45 -8.88
N THR A 280 -3.89 -15.51 -8.18
CA THR A 280 -3.89 -15.49 -6.71
C THR A 280 -2.46 -15.48 -6.18
N ILE A 281 -2.28 -15.18 -4.88
CA ILE A 281 -0.95 -15.28 -4.24
C ILE A 281 -0.40 -16.70 -4.34
N LEU A 282 -1.25 -17.72 -4.22
CA LEU A 282 -0.82 -19.12 -4.32
C LEU A 282 -0.41 -19.48 -5.75
N ASP A 283 -1.14 -18.99 -6.75
CA ASP A 283 -0.74 -19.16 -8.17
C ASP A 283 0.60 -18.48 -8.45
N LEU A 284 0.84 -17.30 -7.86
CA LEU A 284 2.12 -16.60 -7.99
C LEU A 284 3.26 -17.38 -7.33
N GLN A 285 3.05 -17.92 -6.13
CA GLN A 285 4.04 -18.80 -5.48
C GLN A 285 4.39 -19.99 -6.35
N ASP A 286 3.39 -20.64 -6.93
CA ASP A 286 3.57 -21.80 -7.80
C ASP A 286 4.33 -21.46 -9.08
N LYS A 287 4.01 -20.32 -9.70
CA LYS A 287 4.68 -19.84 -10.92
C LYS A 287 6.13 -19.42 -10.65
N ILE A 288 6.40 -18.73 -9.53
CA ILE A 288 7.76 -18.37 -9.12
C ILE A 288 8.60 -19.63 -8.87
N GLU A 289 8.05 -20.61 -8.15
CA GLU A 289 8.77 -21.88 -7.94
C GLU A 289 9.02 -22.64 -9.24
N THR A 290 8.08 -22.59 -10.18
CA THR A 290 8.26 -23.15 -11.53
C THR A 290 9.36 -22.41 -12.30
N ALA A 291 9.44 -21.09 -12.17
CA ALA A 291 10.51 -20.29 -12.77
C ALA A 291 11.90 -20.71 -12.24
N TRP A 292 12.02 -20.99 -10.94
CA TRP A 292 13.24 -21.53 -10.36
C TRP A 292 13.59 -22.91 -10.92
N ASP A 293 12.60 -23.78 -11.13
CA ASP A 293 12.81 -25.10 -11.74
C ASP A 293 13.25 -25.00 -13.21
N MET A 294 12.89 -23.92 -13.89
CA MET A 294 13.35 -23.56 -15.23
C MET A 294 14.75 -22.90 -15.25
N GLY A 295 15.34 -22.61 -14.08
CA GLY A 295 16.68 -22.01 -13.96
C GLY A 295 16.72 -20.49 -13.85
N TYR A 296 15.58 -19.79 -13.84
CA TYR A 296 15.53 -18.33 -13.65
C TYR A 296 15.67 -17.99 -12.17
N ASN A 297 16.69 -17.20 -11.79
CA ASN A 297 16.98 -16.82 -10.39
C ASN A 297 16.84 -17.98 -9.40
N SER A 298 17.31 -19.17 -9.78
CA SER A 298 17.04 -20.43 -9.08
C SER A 298 17.63 -20.48 -7.66
N THR A 299 18.60 -19.62 -7.35
CA THR A 299 19.15 -19.44 -5.99
C THR A 299 18.07 -19.04 -4.99
N GLY A 300 17.01 -18.35 -5.44
CA GLY A 300 15.85 -17.99 -4.63
C GLY A 300 15.20 -19.20 -3.93
N ARG A 301 15.24 -20.39 -4.57
CA ARG A 301 14.75 -21.63 -3.95
C ARG A 301 15.55 -22.01 -2.70
N THR A 302 16.87 -21.90 -2.77
CA THR A 302 17.80 -22.14 -1.65
C THR A 302 17.66 -21.06 -0.58
N GLU A 303 17.69 -19.79 -1.00
CA GLU A 303 17.65 -18.61 -0.15
C GLU A 303 16.39 -18.56 0.72
N THR A 304 15.23 -18.87 0.12
CA THR A 304 13.95 -18.88 0.83
C THR A 304 13.65 -20.21 1.51
N GLY A 305 14.25 -21.31 1.05
CA GLY A 305 13.84 -22.67 1.39
C GLY A 305 12.45 -23.04 0.84
N GLY A 306 12.06 -22.46 -0.29
CA GLY A 306 10.74 -22.58 -0.92
C GLY A 306 9.71 -21.62 -0.32
N ILE A 307 8.78 -21.14 -1.16
CA ILE A 307 7.77 -20.12 -0.79
C ILE A 307 6.34 -20.67 -0.82
N ARG A 308 6.11 -21.81 -1.50
CA ARG A 308 4.78 -22.40 -1.67
C ARG A 308 4.06 -22.62 -0.36
N GLY A 309 2.87 -22.03 -0.26
CA GLY A 309 2.01 -22.16 0.91
C GLY A 309 2.59 -21.54 2.17
N THR A 310 3.50 -20.56 2.06
CA THR A 310 4.11 -19.86 3.20
C THR A 310 3.83 -18.35 3.16
N ARG A 311 4.06 -17.66 4.26
CA ARG A 311 3.95 -16.19 4.36
C ARG A 311 5.30 -15.47 4.18
N LYS A 312 6.25 -16.09 3.49
CA LYS A 312 7.56 -15.48 3.24
C LYS A 312 7.41 -14.30 2.29
N PHE A 313 8.10 -13.23 2.62
CA PHE A 313 8.24 -12.10 1.72
C PHE A 313 9.02 -12.53 0.48
N ILE A 314 8.75 -11.83 -0.62
CA ILE A 314 9.47 -11.94 -1.88
C ILE A 314 9.93 -10.55 -2.29
N GLY A 315 10.92 -10.49 -3.16
CA GLY A 315 11.47 -9.25 -3.68
C GLY A 315 11.55 -9.20 -5.20
N THR A 316 12.41 -8.30 -5.67
CA THR A 316 12.71 -8.10 -7.08
C THR A 316 13.16 -9.39 -7.80
N PRO A 317 14.02 -10.25 -7.20
CA PRO A 317 14.46 -11.48 -7.87
C PRO A 317 13.33 -12.45 -8.19
N GLU A 318 12.34 -12.61 -7.30
CA GLU A 318 11.18 -13.47 -7.55
C GLU A 318 10.26 -12.90 -8.63
N ALA A 319 10.02 -11.58 -8.60
CA ALA A 319 9.22 -10.91 -9.62
C ALA A 319 9.88 -11.04 -11.01
N GLN A 320 11.20 -10.86 -11.07
CA GLN A 320 11.98 -11.02 -12.30
C GLN A 320 11.94 -12.47 -12.80
N ALA A 321 12.14 -13.46 -11.91
CA ALA A 321 12.07 -14.88 -12.27
C ALA A 321 10.72 -15.22 -12.93
N LEU A 322 9.63 -14.76 -12.30
CA LEU A 322 8.28 -14.95 -12.81
C LEU A 322 8.13 -14.39 -14.22
N PHE A 323 8.43 -13.09 -14.42
CA PHE A 323 8.21 -12.45 -15.72
C PHE A 323 9.11 -13.03 -16.81
N MET A 324 10.40 -13.25 -16.52
CA MET A 324 11.33 -13.86 -17.48
C MET A 324 10.92 -15.27 -17.87
N SER A 325 10.43 -16.10 -16.94
CA SER A 325 9.96 -17.46 -17.23
C SER A 325 8.70 -17.51 -18.11
N LEU A 326 7.97 -16.40 -18.21
CA LEU A 326 6.77 -16.24 -19.03
C LEU A 326 7.07 -15.43 -20.31
N ASP A 327 8.35 -15.28 -20.67
CA ASP A 327 8.80 -14.48 -21.82
C ASP A 327 8.28 -13.02 -21.80
N ILE A 328 8.02 -12.47 -20.60
CA ILE A 328 7.62 -11.08 -20.40
C ILE A 328 8.88 -10.23 -20.18
N PRO A 329 9.24 -9.33 -21.12
CA PRO A 329 10.47 -8.55 -21.01
C PRO A 329 10.42 -7.58 -19.83
N CYS A 330 11.41 -7.68 -18.95
CA CYS A 330 11.58 -6.80 -17.79
C CYS A 330 13.05 -6.52 -17.50
N ASP A 331 13.31 -5.36 -16.89
CA ASP A 331 14.63 -4.90 -16.47
C ASP A 331 14.62 -4.68 -14.96
N ALA A 332 15.54 -5.34 -14.26
CA ALA A 332 15.72 -5.21 -12.82
C ALA A 332 17.01 -4.44 -12.53
N SER A 333 16.92 -3.46 -11.62
CA SER A 333 18.04 -2.60 -11.25
C SER A 333 18.11 -2.41 -9.75
N SER A 334 19.33 -2.30 -9.21
CA SER A 334 19.58 -1.98 -7.82
C SER A 334 20.28 -0.62 -7.73
N LEU A 335 19.75 0.25 -6.88
CA LEU A 335 20.19 1.63 -6.67
C LEU A 335 20.67 1.75 -5.23
N SER A 336 21.97 1.85 -5.05
CA SER A 336 22.60 2.00 -3.73
C SER A 336 23.21 3.38 -3.54
N GLU A 337 23.39 3.77 -2.28
CA GLU A 337 24.18 4.96 -1.94
C GLU A 337 25.61 4.84 -2.48
N SER A 338 26.11 5.92 -3.06
CA SER A 338 27.48 6.05 -3.53
C SER A 338 28.14 7.26 -2.88
N SER A 339 29.46 7.40 -3.02
CA SER A 339 30.18 8.58 -2.53
C SER A 339 29.71 9.90 -3.15
N ALA A 340 29.05 9.84 -4.31
CA ALA A 340 28.62 11.02 -5.07
C ALA A 340 27.11 11.28 -4.98
N LEU A 341 26.30 10.28 -4.66
CA LEU A 341 24.84 10.36 -4.77
C LEU A 341 24.16 9.53 -3.69
N ARG A 342 23.19 10.14 -2.99
CA ARG A 342 22.33 9.42 -2.05
C ARG A 342 21.44 8.46 -2.82
N ALA A 343 21.14 7.30 -2.23
CA ALA A 343 20.33 6.26 -2.88
C ALA A 343 18.98 6.79 -3.41
N TYR A 344 18.33 7.67 -2.65
CA TYR A 344 17.03 8.20 -3.06
C TYR A 344 17.12 9.28 -4.15
N ASP A 345 18.25 9.99 -4.28
CA ASP A 345 18.47 10.92 -5.40
C ASP A 345 18.65 10.10 -6.69
N ALA A 346 19.39 8.99 -6.64
CA ALA A 346 19.50 8.04 -7.75
C ALA A 346 18.12 7.48 -8.15
N LEU A 347 17.30 7.11 -7.16
CA LEU A 347 15.92 6.66 -7.37
C LEU A 347 15.07 7.72 -8.09
N TYR A 348 15.11 8.98 -7.64
CA TYR A 348 14.39 10.06 -8.33
C TYR A 348 14.85 10.23 -9.77
N MET A 349 16.15 10.19 -10.03
CA MET A 349 16.70 10.32 -11.38
C MET A 349 16.24 9.18 -12.30
N GLU A 350 16.31 7.94 -11.84
CA GLU A 350 15.91 6.75 -12.60
C GLU A 350 14.40 6.79 -12.94
N VAL A 351 13.57 7.06 -11.93
CA VAL A 351 12.10 7.12 -12.11
C VAL A 351 11.70 8.30 -13.01
N ALA A 352 12.33 9.47 -12.82
CA ALA A 352 12.06 10.63 -13.67
C ALA A 352 12.45 10.37 -15.12
N THR A 353 13.60 9.73 -15.36
CA THR A 353 14.06 9.34 -16.71
C THR A 353 13.05 8.42 -17.37
N TYR A 354 12.60 7.39 -16.65
CA TYR A 354 11.62 6.44 -17.17
C TYR A 354 10.31 7.12 -17.59
N PHE A 355 9.66 7.88 -16.70
CA PHE A 355 8.36 8.48 -17.01
C PHE A 355 8.41 9.67 -17.97
N ARG A 356 9.58 10.26 -18.19
CA ARG A 356 9.79 11.33 -19.19
C ARG A 356 10.17 10.83 -20.58
N SER A 357 10.55 9.57 -20.72
CA SER A 357 11.16 9.01 -21.94
C SER A 357 10.38 9.24 -23.25
N ASN A 358 9.06 9.42 -23.18
CA ASN A 358 8.18 9.59 -24.34
C ASN A 358 7.30 10.85 -24.27
N ILE A 359 7.77 11.91 -23.62
CA ILE A 359 7.00 13.15 -23.45
C ILE A 359 7.72 14.31 -24.12
N ALA A 360 7.07 14.93 -25.10
CA ALA A 360 7.46 16.24 -25.60
C ALA A 360 7.10 17.28 -24.51
N LEU A 361 8.12 17.90 -23.91
CA LEU A 361 7.95 18.90 -22.85
C LEU A 361 7.54 20.30 -23.37
N GLU A 362 7.07 20.37 -24.61
CA GLU A 362 6.73 21.62 -25.30
C GLU A 362 5.36 22.19 -24.89
N ASP A 363 4.52 21.38 -24.24
CA ASP A 363 3.19 21.81 -23.77
C ASP A 363 3.25 22.59 -22.44
N GLU A 364 2.38 23.61 -22.30
CA GLU A 364 2.03 24.27 -21.03
C GLU A 364 1.38 23.31 -20.01
N LYS A 365 1.16 22.05 -20.41
CA LYS A 365 0.54 21.02 -19.59
C LYS A 365 1.40 20.69 -18.38
N ARG A 366 0.73 20.63 -17.22
CA ARG A 366 1.36 20.37 -15.92
C ARG A 366 1.43 18.89 -15.58
N VAL A 367 0.36 18.16 -15.89
CA VAL A 367 0.20 16.74 -15.56
C VAL A 367 0.15 15.88 -16.82
N PHE A 368 1.00 14.86 -16.86
CA PHE A 368 1.13 13.93 -17.99
C PHE A 368 0.74 12.53 -17.55
N VAL A 369 -0.18 11.92 -18.28
CA VAL A 369 -0.52 10.49 -18.15
C VAL A 369 0.03 9.80 -19.38
N THR A 370 0.93 8.85 -19.18
CA THR A 370 1.62 8.11 -20.25
C THR A 370 0.95 6.77 -20.53
N ASP A 371 1.44 6.01 -21.52
CA ASP A 371 1.10 4.59 -21.69
C ASP A 371 2.12 3.63 -21.07
N LEU A 372 3.10 4.17 -20.33
CA LEU A 372 4.17 3.38 -19.73
C LEU A 372 3.64 2.47 -18.62
N PRO A 373 4.20 1.26 -18.46
CA PRO A 373 3.93 0.38 -17.33
C PRO A 373 4.24 1.06 -15.98
N PRO A 374 3.55 0.68 -14.89
CA PRO A 374 4.02 1.00 -13.54
C PRO A 374 5.32 0.24 -13.21
N ILE A 375 6.03 0.67 -12.15
CA ILE A 375 7.32 0.08 -11.76
C ILE A 375 7.16 -0.67 -10.42
N TYR A 376 7.61 -1.92 -10.35
CA TYR A 376 7.74 -2.63 -9.07
C TYR A 376 8.90 -2.00 -8.28
N PHE A 377 8.65 -1.61 -7.04
CA PHE A 377 9.60 -0.86 -6.21
C PHE A 377 9.81 -1.55 -4.86
N GLN A 378 11.07 -1.85 -4.55
CA GLN A 378 11.47 -2.52 -3.32
C GLN A 378 12.46 -1.65 -2.53
N HIS A 379 12.29 -1.66 -1.21
CA HIS A 379 13.36 -1.38 -0.26
C HIS A 379 13.33 -2.44 0.84
N GLN A 380 14.22 -2.36 1.83
CA GLN A 380 14.20 -3.29 2.95
C GLN A 380 12.85 -3.24 3.67
N GLY A 381 12.26 -4.41 3.93
CA GLY A 381 11.03 -4.55 4.71
C GLY A 381 9.71 -4.45 3.92
N HIS A 382 9.67 -3.71 2.80
CA HIS A 382 8.41 -3.46 2.08
C HIS A 382 8.61 -3.23 0.58
N SER A 383 7.54 -3.47 -0.18
CA SER A 383 7.47 -3.14 -1.61
C SER A 383 6.18 -2.42 -1.96
N MET A 384 6.27 -1.58 -2.97
CA MET A 384 5.16 -0.80 -3.52
C MET A 384 5.21 -0.83 -5.05
N THR A 385 4.22 -0.21 -5.68
CA THR A 385 4.19 0.00 -7.12
C THR A 385 4.28 1.50 -7.40
N ILE A 386 5.36 1.96 -8.02
CA ILE A 386 5.48 3.36 -8.46
C ILE A 386 4.58 3.54 -9.68
N ILE A 387 3.65 4.48 -9.55
CA ILE A 387 2.69 4.85 -10.59
C ILE A 387 3.03 6.19 -11.25
N GLY A 388 4.07 6.88 -10.79
CA GLY A 388 4.48 8.17 -11.31
C GLY A 388 5.44 8.91 -10.40
N PHE A 389 5.72 10.15 -10.76
CA PHE A 389 6.46 11.09 -9.91
C PHE A 389 5.95 12.52 -10.13
N GLU A 390 6.12 13.36 -9.12
CA GLU A 390 5.82 14.79 -9.20
C GLU A 390 7.00 15.63 -8.70
N ILE A 391 7.07 16.84 -9.22
CA ILE A 391 7.92 17.92 -8.74
C ILE A 391 7.01 19.00 -8.19
N ARG A 392 7.33 19.53 -7.02
CA ARG A 392 6.61 20.61 -6.36
C ARG A 392 7.20 21.96 -6.68
N ASP A 393 6.43 23.01 -6.45
CA ASP A 393 6.83 24.42 -6.65
C ASP A 393 8.06 24.84 -5.84
N ASP A 394 8.25 24.24 -4.66
CA ASP A 394 9.43 24.41 -3.80
C ASP A 394 10.66 23.59 -4.24
N GLY A 395 10.57 22.87 -5.37
CA GLY A 395 11.64 22.03 -5.92
C GLY A 395 11.75 20.64 -5.29
N ARG A 396 10.98 20.30 -4.25
CA ARG A 396 10.91 18.94 -3.72
C ARG A 396 10.23 18.01 -4.71
N ALA A 397 10.54 16.73 -4.64
CA ALA A 397 9.91 15.70 -5.46
C ALA A 397 9.21 14.65 -4.58
N ASN A 398 8.15 14.05 -5.11
CA ASN A 398 7.54 12.86 -4.53
C ASN A 398 7.45 11.77 -5.59
N LEU A 399 7.70 10.53 -5.18
CA LEU A 399 7.17 9.39 -5.92
C LEU A 399 5.67 9.31 -5.66
N LEU A 400 4.91 8.98 -6.70
CA LEU A 400 3.52 8.59 -6.59
C LEU A 400 3.46 7.07 -6.61
N VAL A 401 2.85 6.47 -5.58
CA VAL A 401 2.86 5.01 -5.38
C VAL A 401 1.48 4.47 -5.09
N PHE A 402 1.26 3.24 -5.50
CA PHE A 402 0.27 2.35 -4.91
C PHE A 402 0.95 1.49 -3.86
N ASP A 403 0.45 1.56 -2.63
CA ASP A 403 0.95 0.80 -1.50
C ASP A 403 -0.08 -0.29 -1.13
N PRO A 404 0.25 -1.58 -1.31
CA PRO A 404 -0.71 -2.66 -1.10
C PRO A 404 -1.16 -2.81 0.36
N MET A 405 -0.48 -2.18 1.33
CA MET A 405 -0.89 -2.23 2.74
C MET A 405 -2.17 -1.45 3.03
N PHE A 406 -2.52 -0.45 2.20
CA PHE A 406 -3.60 0.49 2.45
C PHE A 406 -4.69 0.38 1.38
N LYS A 407 -5.96 0.55 1.78
CA LYS A 407 -7.07 0.51 0.83
C LYS A 407 -7.28 1.87 0.17
N THR A 408 -7.95 1.87 -0.98
CA THR A 408 -8.44 3.13 -1.54
C THR A 408 -9.51 3.71 -0.62
N SER A 409 -9.27 4.92 -0.11
CA SER A 409 -10.21 5.60 0.79
C SER A 409 -11.56 5.88 0.10
N PRO A 410 -12.68 5.95 0.84
CA PRO A 410 -13.98 6.26 0.27
C PRO A 410 -14.05 7.61 -0.46
N ALA A 411 -13.36 8.69 -0.02
CA ALA A 411 -13.32 9.91 -0.84
C ALA A 411 -12.64 9.69 -2.19
N MET A 412 -11.52 8.95 -2.23
CA MET A 412 -10.88 8.59 -3.49
C MET A 412 -11.82 7.76 -4.38
N GLN A 413 -12.56 6.81 -3.80
CA GLN A 413 -13.55 6.01 -4.54
C GLN A 413 -14.68 6.86 -5.13
N ARG A 414 -15.17 7.89 -4.41
CA ARG A 414 -16.22 8.80 -4.90
C ARG A 414 -15.77 9.67 -6.07
N LEU A 415 -14.47 9.91 -6.21
CA LEU A 415 -13.92 10.69 -7.33
C LEU A 415 -13.79 9.88 -8.63
N ILE A 416 -13.91 8.55 -8.56
CA ILE A 416 -13.78 7.69 -9.74
C ILE A 416 -14.95 7.94 -10.69
N GLY A 417 -14.63 8.31 -11.94
CA GLY A 417 -15.62 8.57 -12.99
C GLY A 417 -16.43 9.85 -12.78
N THR A 418 -16.03 10.72 -11.86
CA THR A 418 -16.75 11.98 -11.58
C THR A 418 -15.92 13.22 -11.94
N SER A 419 -16.62 14.29 -12.32
CA SER A 419 -16.02 15.60 -12.58
C SER A 419 -15.85 16.45 -11.31
N ALA A 420 -16.22 15.94 -10.12
CA ALA A 420 -16.12 16.65 -8.84
C ALA A 420 -14.70 17.15 -8.50
N ARG A 421 -14.59 18.38 -8.00
CA ARG A 421 -13.33 18.96 -7.50
C ARG A 421 -13.16 18.61 -6.02
N SER A 422 -11.91 18.46 -5.57
CA SER A 422 -11.59 18.40 -4.15
C SER A 422 -11.17 19.78 -3.66
N ASN A 423 -11.61 20.14 -2.45
CA ASN A 423 -11.18 21.37 -1.80
C ASN A 423 -9.77 21.25 -1.17
N ASN A 424 -9.31 20.02 -0.89
CA ASN A 424 -7.98 19.75 -0.34
C ASN A 424 -7.31 18.55 -1.06
N PRO A 425 -6.88 18.74 -2.33
CA PRO A 425 -6.28 17.67 -3.12
C PRO A 425 -5.00 17.11 -2.49
N GLY A 426 -4.21 17.95 -1.79
CA GLY A 426 -2.98 17.52 -1.12
C GLY A 426 -3.23 16.48 -0.04
N ARG A 427 -4.33 16.62 0.73
CA ARG A 427 -4.76 15.67 1.78
C ARG A 427 -5.12 14.31 1.19
N LEU A 428 -5.85 14.28 0.07
CA LEU A 428 -6.20 13.05 -0.64
C LEU A 428 -4.98 12.36 -1.29
N LEU A 429 -4.03 13.15 -1.80
CA LEU A 429 -2.80 12.64 -2.41
C LEU A 429 -1.79 12.11 -1.39
N LYS A 430 -1.92 12.46 -0.11
CA LYS A 430 -0.92 12.15 0.92
C LYS A 430 -0.60 10.66 1.04
N ALA A 431 -1.62 9.79 1.03
CA ALA A 431 -1.43 8.35 1.10
C ALA A 431 -0.63 7.78 -0.09
N TYR A 432 -0.63 8.48 -1.22
CA TYR A 432 0.01 8.08 -2.48
C TYR A 432 1.40 8.71 -2.67
N ARG A 433 1.81 9.67 -1.83
CA ARG A 433 3.10 10.35 -1.95
C ARG A 433 4.18 9.67 -1.11
N ARG A 434 5.38 9.50 -1.66
CA ARG A 434 6.59 9.14 -0.93
C ARG A 434 7.68 10.18 -1.24
N GLY A 435 7.96 11.02 -0.25
CA GLY A 435 8.96 12.09 -0.34
C GLY A 435 10.30 11.70 0.28
N ALA A 436 11.25 12.64 0.26
CA ALA A 436 12.60 12.44 0.78
C ALA A 436 12.63 12.00 2.27
N THR A 437 11.72 12.50 3.10
CA THR A 437 11.62 12.11 4.52
C THR A 437 11.38 10.62 4.73
N TYR A 438 10.60 10.01 3.84
CA TYR A 438 10.38 8.57 3.81
C TYR A 438 11.58 7.84 3.22
N LEU A 439 12.05 8.28 2.04
CA LEU A 439 13.04 7.55 1.26
C LEU A 439 14.45 7.58 1.88
N GLN A 440 14.82 8.66 2.57
CA GLN A 440 16.16 8.79 3.17
C GLN A 440 16.49 7.73 4.24
N LYS A 441 15.48 7.02 4.73
CA LYS A 441 15.63 5.92 5.70
C LYS A 441 16.35 4.71 5.10
N TYR A 442 16.33 4.56 3.77
CA TYR A 442 16.85 3.39 3.07
C TYR A 442 18.09 3.73 2.27
N LYS A 443 19.00 2.76 2.21
CA LYS A 443 20.30 2.89 1.52
C LYS A 443 20.37 2.13 0.19
N ILE A 444 19.40 1.27 -0.04
CA ILE A 444 19.29 0.44 -1.24
C ILE A 444 17.82 0.42 -1.65
N PHE A 445 17.60 0.62 -2.95
CA PHE A 445 16.33 0.44 -3.61
C PHE A 445 16.52 -0.54 -4.76
N GLU A 446 15.47 -1.28 -5.09
CA GLU A 446 15.44 -2.06 -6.31
C GLU A 446 14.18 -1.72 -7.10
N LEU A 447 14.32 -1.73 -8.42
CA LEU A 447 13.24 -1.47 -9.36
C LEU A 447 13.15 -2.62 -10.35
N LEU A 448 11.92 -3.01 -10.68
CA LEU A 448 11.65 -3.83 -11.87
C LEU A 448 10.68 -3.09 -12.78
N LYS A 449 11.15 -2.83 -14.00
CA LYS A 449 10.43 -2.13 -15.07
C LYS A 449 10.03 -3.14 -16.14
N LEU A 450 8.75 -3.14 -16.53
CA LEU A 450 8.31 -3.90 -17.70
C LEU A 450 8.68 -3.12 -18.97
N SER A 451 8.89 -3.82 -20.08
CA SER A 451 8.98 -3.15 -21.39
C SER A 451 7.62 -2.55 -21.77
N PRO A 452 7.57 -1.32 -22.30
CA PRO A 452 6.32 -0.72 -22.77
C PRO A 452 5.68 -1.60 -23.85
N ALA A 453 4.35 -1.63 -23.89
CA ALA A 453 3.64 -2.23 -25.01
C ALA A 453 4.01 -1.50 -26.31
N PRO A 454 4.14 -2.20 -27.46
CA PRO A 454 4.37 -1.54 -28.74
C PRO A 454 3.24 -0.55 -29.00
N SER A 455 3.60 0.71 -29.30
CA SER A 455 2.60 1.74 -29.59
C SER A 455 1.80 1.30 -30.81
N THR A 456 0.49 1.12 -30.67
CA THR A 456 -0.40 1.04 -31.83
C THR A 456 -0.48 2.43 -32.45
N ALA A 457 0.50 2.79 -33.29
CA ALA A 457 0.32 3.91 -34.19
C ALA A 457 -0.90 3.60 -35.08
N PRO A 458 -1.80 4.55 -35.35
CA PRO A 458 -2.82 4.35 -36.36
C PRO A 458 -2.12 4.04 -37.67
N SER A 459 -2.43 2.88 -38.27
CA SER A 459 -1.94 2.55 -39.59
C SER A 459 -2.46 3.59 -40.56
N ASN A 460 -1.60 4.51 -40.99
CA ASN A 460 -1.86 5.29 -42.20
C ASN A 460 -1.89 4.31 -43.36
N ALA A 461 -3.08 3.79 -43.66
CA ALA A 461 -3.33 3.11 -44.90
C ALA A 461 -3.05 4.10 -46.04
N PRO A 462 -2.18 3.78 -47.00
CA PRO A 462 -1.97 4.65 -48.15
C PRO A 462 -3.28 4.76 -48.91
N SER A 463 -3.74 5.99 -49.10
CA SER A 463 -4.79 6.35 -50.04
C SER A 463 -4.33 5.97 -51.44
N THR A 464 -4.71 4.76 -51.89
CA THR A 464 -4.65 4.39 -53.29
C THR A 464 -5.56 5.33 -54.07
N THR A 465 -4.92 6.25 -54.78
CA THR A 465 -5.54 7.08 -55.80
C THR A 465 -5.35 6.34 -57.12
N THR A 466 -6.45 5.85 -57.69
CA THR A 466 -6.61 5.59 -59.13
C THR A 466 -8.05 5.83 -59.50
#